data_AF-A0A0E3SC00-F1
#
_entry.id   AF-A0A0E3SC00-F1
#
_cell.length_a   1.000
_cell.length_b   1.000
_cell.length_c   1.000
_cell.angle_alpha   90.00
_cell.angle_beta   90.00
_cell.angle_gamma   90.00
#
_symmetry.space_group_name_H-M   'P 1'
#
loop_
_entity.id
_entity.type
_entity.pdbx_description
1 polymer ?
#
loop_
_entity_poly.entity_id
_entity_poly.type
_entity_poly.pdbx_seq_one_letter_code
_entity_poly.pdbx_strand_id
1 'polypeptide(L)'
;MEEFSSGSKQKPQKTKYQLILIDALKKEIEIARRLDPEKLAAEIEKTGFSCQYCGKCCRRAFGDNRVVLTPKEIEKIQEYTGFSKLEVAGPLIPDACQFEEYGDEEEDRDRKISSGLSKISETGEETFSELSNLFELLKEDIDSEGNIHTYGWMLRRKRNGDCIFLEKDTNRCRIYPVRPMLCSTYPFYIEGLKLYTCECEEGLGDHISAEESLKLAETLLSRYILELEDTLAMYEKYEDFERSEKGREIARNSLEKGTCIYIVHDSKGITKIID
;
A
#
# COMPACT_ATOMS: atom_id res chain seq x y z
N MET A 1 52.72 -17.13 -10.40
CA MET A 1 51.90 -17.48 -9.23
C MET A 1 51.24 -16.19 -8.81
N GLU A 2 50.00 -16.01 -9.27
CA GLU A 2 49.17 -14.85 -8.95
C GLU A 2 48.47 -15.13 -7.63
N GLU A 3 48.66 -14.27 -6.64
CA GLU A 3 47.92 -14.29 -5.39
C GLU A 3 46.69 -13.37 -5.54
N PHE A 4 45.51 -14.00 -5.46
CA PHE A 4 44.22 -13.33 -5.43
C PHE A 4 44.07 -12.55 -4.11
N SER A 5 44.04 -11.22 -4.22
CA SER A 5 43.60 -10.33 -3.15
C SER A 5 42.08 -10.46 -2.97
N SER A 6 41.67 -11.09 -1.88
CA SER A 6 40.28 -11.14 -1.45
C SER A 6 39.84 -9.77 -0.94
N GLY A 7 39.20 -8.98 -1.79
CA GLY A 7 38.55 -7.74 -1.41
C GLY A 7 37.37 -8.03 -0.48
N SER A 8 37.55 -7.79 0.82
CA SER A 8 36.45 -7.76 1.79
C SER A 8 35.55 -6.57 1.46
N LYS A 9 34.39 -6.81 0.86
CA LYS A 9 33.34 -5.79 0.71
C LYS A 9 32.90 -5.37 2.12
N GLN A 10 33.34 -4.20 2.57
CA GLN A 10 32.86 -3.59 3.80
C GLN A 10 31.34 -3.45 3.68
N LYS A 11 30.59 -3.97 4.65
CA LYS A 11 29.14 -3.80 4.69
C LYS A 11 28.85 -2.29 4.75
N PRO A 12 27.94 -1.77 3.91
CA PRO A 12 27.59 -0.36 3.94
C PRO A 12 27.12 0.02 5.34
N GLN A 13 27.75 1.04 5.93
CA GLN A 13 27.46 1.48 7.29
C GLN A 13 26.23 2.40 7.29
N LYS A 14 25.29 2.17 8.22
CA LYS A 14 24.10 3.02 8.38
C LYS A 14 24.50 4.47 8.63
N THR A 15 23.79 5.41 8.02
CA THR A 15 24.00 6.85 8.24
C THR A 15 23.57 7.25 9.65
N LYS A 16 24.11 8.36 10.15
CA LYS A 16 23.68 8.94 11.45
C LYS A 16 22.17 9.19 11.49
N TYR A 17 21.60 9.64 10.38
CA TYR A 17 20.17 9.90 10.26
C TYR A 17 19.33 8.61 10.36
N GLN A 18 19.74 7.54 9.67
CA GLN A 18 19.07 6.23 9.77
C GLN A 18 19.09 5.70 11.21
N LEU A 19 20.19 5.84 11.93
CA LEU A 19 20.28 5.43 13.34
C LEU A 19 19.31 6.21 14.23
N ILE A 20 19.10 7.51 13.98
CA ILE A 20 18.13 8.33 14.72
C ILE A 20 16.70 7.83 14.45
N LEU A 21 16.35 7.53 13.20
CA LEU A 21 15.03 7.00 12.85
C LEU A 21 14.76 5.63 13.49
N ILE A 22 15.75 4.74 13.46
CA ILE A 22 15.68 3.41 14.08
C ILE A 22 15.49 3.53 15.60
N ASP A 23 16.23 4.41 16.27
CA ASP A 23 16.10 4.63 17.72
C ASP A 23 14.73 5.23 18.09
N ALA A 24 14.23 6.17 17.27
CA ALA A 24 12.90 6.74 17.45
C ALA A 24 11.80 5.67 17.34
N LEU A 25 11.83 4.83 16.30
CA LEU A 25 10.89 3.72 16.14
C LEU A 25 10.95 2.73 17.31
N LYS A 26 12.16 2.38 17.79
CA LYS A 26 12.33 1.48 18.94
C LYS A 26 11.67 2.04 20.20
N LYS A 27 11.85 3.34 20.46
CA LYS A 27 11.21 4.02 21.59
C LYS A 27 9.69 4.06 21.44
N GLU A 28 9.20 4.35 20.23
CA GLU A 28 7.76 4.38 19.97
C GLU A 28 7.12 3.00 20.17
N ILE A 29 7.74 1.93 19.67
CA ILE A 29 7.30 0.54 19.91
C ILE A 29 7.27 0.21 21.41
N GLU A 30 8.29 0.61 22.17
CA GLU A 30 8.34 0.39 23.62
C GLU A 30 7.17 1.07 24.34
N ILE A 31 6.84 2.31 23.95
CA ILE A 31 5.73 3.04 24.55
C ILE A 31 4.38 2.46 24.09
N ALA A 32 4.26 2.12 22.80
CA ALA A 32 3.07 1.51 22.22
C ALA A 32 2.68 0.21 22.94
N ARG A 33 3.66 -0.65 23.26
CA ARG A 33 3.45 -1.89 24.03
C ARG A 33 2.95 -1.67 25.47
N ARG A 34 3.06 -0.45 25.99
CA ARG A 34 2.57 -0.06 27.32
C ARG A 34 1.24 0.70 27.26
N LEU A 35 0.70 0.93 26.07
CA LEU A 35 -0.63 1.51 25.94
C LEU A 35 -1.67 0.56 26.53
N ASP A 36 -2.66 1.18 27.16
CA ASP A 36 -3.73 0.52 27.89
C ASP A 36 -4.92 0.33 26.91
N PRO A 37 -5.19 -0.90 26.46
CA PRO A 37 -6.25 -1.15 25.48
C PRO A 37 -7.63 -0.77 26.01
N GLU A 38 -7.86 -0.81 27.33
CA GLU A 38 -9.12 -0.42 27.95
C GLU A 38 -9.37 1.09 27.83
N LYS A 39 -8.32 1.93 27.88
CA LYS A 39 -8.46 3.37 27.61
C LYS A 39 -8.81 3.63 26.15
N LEU A 40 -8.15 2.94 25.23
CA LEU A 40 -8.46 3.03 23.80
C LEU A 40 -9.90 2.56 23.53
N ALA A 41 -10.33 1.47 24.17
CA ALA A 41 -11.68 0.94 24.08
C ALA A 41 -12.73 1.95 24.55
N ALA A 42 -12.48 2.64 25.68
CA ALA A 42 -13.37 3.68 26.19
C ALA A 42 -13.49 4.88 25.23
N GLU A 43 -12.40 5.26 24.58
CA GLU A 43 -12.43 6.32 23.54
C GLU A 43 -13.19 5.86 22.28
N ILE A 44 -12.98 4.62 21.84
CA ILE A 44 -13.71 4.01 20.71
C ILE A 44 -15.21 3.91 21.01
N GLU A 45 -15.58 3.44 22.20
CA GLU A 45 -16.97 3.32 22.64
C GLU A 45 -17.66 4.69 22.68
N LYS A 46 -16.96 5.71 23.17
CA LYS A 46 -17.45 7.09 23.17
C LYS A 46 -17.65 7.65 21.76
N THR A 47 -16.76 7.33 20.82
CA THR A 47 -16.91 7.74 19.42
C THR A 47 -18.09 7.03 18.76
N GLY A 48 -18.29 5.75 19.06
CA GLY A 48 -19.32 4.92 18.45
C GLY A 48 -18.95 4.50 17.04
N PHE A 49 -19.10 3.21 16.75
CA PHE A 49 -18.90 2.69 15.40
C PHE A 49 -19.64 1.36 15.16
N SER A 50 -20.34 1.27 14.04
CA SER A 50 -20.85 -0.01 13.52
C SER A 50 -20.67 -0.08 12.01
N CYS A 51 -19.96 -1.10 11.53
CA CYS A 51 -19.76 -1.27 10.09
C CYS A 51 -21.06 -1.72 9.41
N GLN A 52 -21.59 -0.90 8.50
CA GLN A 52 -22.81 -1.21 7.75
C GLN A 52 -22.57 -2.09 6.51
N TYR A 53 -21.35 -2.57 6.29
CA TYR A 53 -20.98 -3.42 5.15
C TYR A 53 -21.39 -2.82 3.78
N CYS A 54 -21.33 -1.50 3.65
CA CYS A 54 -21.73 -0.76 2.45
C CYS A 54 -20.70 -0.86 1.30
N GLY A 55 -19.44 -1.16 1.63
CA GLY A 55 -18.33 -1.25 0.68
C GLY A 55 -17.84 0.10 0.14
N LYS A 56 -18.27 1.24 0.71
CA LYS A 56 -17.79 2.59 0.31
C LYS A 56 -16.27 2.71 0.45
N CYS A 57 -15.70 2.27 1.58
CA CYS A 57 -14.25 2.29 1.81
C CYS A 57 -13.44 1.38 0.85
N CYS A 58 -14.10 0.47 0.13
CA CYS A 58 -13.45 -0.37 -0.88
C CYS A 58 -13.46 0.27 -2.26
N ARG A 59 -14.20 1.36 -2.47
CA ARG A 59 -14.46 1.96 -3.78
C ARG A 59 -13.71 3.26 -3.97
N ARG A 60 -13.12 3.42 -5.15
CA ARG A 60 -12.40 4.65 -5.48
C ARG A 60 -13.32 5.88 -5.54
N ALA A 61 -14.57 5.67 -5.95
CA ALA A 61 -15.58 6.73 -6.06
C ALA A 61 -15.92 7.42 -4.72
N PHE A 62 -15.57 6.83 -3.58
CA PHE A 62 -15.85 7.38 -2.24
C PHE A 62 -14.58 7.88 -1.54
N GLY A 63 -13.45 8.00 -2.26
CA GLY A 63 -12.22 8.58 -1.73
C GLY A 63 -11.01 7.68 -1.89
N ASP A 64 -10.02 7.90 -1.03
CA ASP A 64 -8.82 7.06 -0.99
C ASP A 64 -9.14 5.70 -0.36
N ASN A 65 -9.03 4.65 -1.16
CA ASN A 65 -9.18 3.25 -0.72
C ASN A 65 -7.83 2.49 -0.73
N ARG A 66 -6.69 3.19 -0.52
CA ARG A 66 -5.37 2.56 -0.49
C ARG A 66 -5.25 1.71 0.76
N VAL A 67 -4.73 0.50 0.59
CA VAL A 67 -4.48 -0.44 1.68
C VAL A 67 -3.05 -0.92 1.57
N VAL A 68 -2.21 -0.46 2.50
CA VAL A 68 -0.84 -0.94 2.64
C VAL A 68 -0.87 -2.32 3.31
N LEU A 69 0.02 -3.21 2.88
CA LEU A 69 0.09 -4.58 3.36
C LEU A 69 1.49 -4.89 3.90
N THR A 70 1.52 -5.56 5.04
CA THR A 70 2.73 -6.25 5.50
C THR A 70 2.91 -7.58 4.75
N PRO A 71 4.14 -8.09 4.64
CA PRO A 71 4.39 -9.40 4.04
C PRO A 71 3.56 -10.54 4.66
N LYS A 72 3.29 -10.49 5.98
CA LYS A 72 2.48 -11.48 6.69
C LYS A 72 1.00 -11.43 6.27
N GLU A 73 0.46 -10.26 5.99
CA GLU A 73 -0.92 -10.12 5.49
C GLU A 73 -1.05 -10.66 4.08
N ILE A 74 -0.05 -10.41 3.23
CA ILE A 74 -0.05 -10.98 1.88
C ILE A 74 -0.07 -12.50 1.95
N GLU A 75 0.78 -13.12 2.78
CA GLU A 75 0.81 -14.57 2.98
C GLU A 75 -0.54 -15.14 3.42
N LYS A 76 -1.20 -14.51 4.40
CA LYS A 76 -2.54 -14.91 4.84
C LYS A 76 -3.57 -14.87 3.72
N ILE A 77 -3.54 -13.83 2.88
CA ILE A 77 -4.47 -13.70 1.75
C ILE A 77 -4.15 -14.75 0.68
N GLN A 78 -2.87 -15.02 0.41
CA GLN A 78 -2.47 -16.06 -0.54
C GLN A 78 -2.93 -17.45 -0.09
N GLU A 79 -2.75 -17.79 1.19
CA GLU A 79 -3.20 -19.07 1.76
C GLU A 79 -4.72 -19.24 1.66
N TYR A 80 -5.49 -18.16 1.83
CA TYR A 80 -6.95 -18.21 1.79
C TYR A 80 -7.51 -18.24 0.35
N THR A 81 -6.88 -17.54 -0.59
CA THR A 81 -7.41 -17.34 -1.95
C THR A 81 -6.76 -18.22 -3.01
N GLY A 82 -5.55 -18.71 -2.76
CA GLY A 82 -4.72 -19.36 -3.77
C GLY A 82 -4.06 -18.40 -4.77
N PHE A 83 -4.22 -17.08 -4.61
CA PHE A 83 -3.59 -16.10 -5.47
C PHE A 83 -2.08 -16.01 -5.25
N SER A 84 -1.36 -15.63 -6.30
CA SER A 84 0.05 -15.26 -6.21
C SER A 84 0.23 -13.92 -5.49
N LYS A 85 1.45 -13.66 -5.01
CA LYS A 85 1.81 -12.41 -4.33
C LYS A 85 1.46 -11.18 -5.17
N LEU A 86 1.72 -11.23 -6.49
CA LEU A 86 1.52 -10.10 -7.40
C LEU A 86 0.05 -9.87 -7.79
N GLU A 87 -0.78 -10.90 -7.71
CA GLU A 87 -2.24 -10.78 -7.84
C GLU A 87 -2.85 -10.15 -6.58
N VAL A 88 -2.29 -10.42 -5.40
CA VAL A 88 -2.74 -9.82 -4.14
C VAL A 88 -2.25 -8.38 -3.99
N ALA A 89 -0.97 -8.14 -4.25
CA ALA A 89 -0.29 -6.90 -3.91
C ALA A 89 0.68 -6.41 -5.00
N GLY A 90 0.70 -5.10 -5.24
CA GLY A 90 1.67 -4.42 -6.07
C GLY A 90 2.64 -3.54 -5.27
N PRO A 91 3.63 -2.92 -5.92
CA PRO A 91 4.46 -1.88 -5.31
C PRO A 91 3.58 -0.76 -4.75
N LEU A 92 3.95 -0.20 -3.59
CA LEU A 92 3.31 1.00 -3.08
C LEU A 92 3.75 2.22 -3.90
N ILE A 93 2.87 2.69 -4.80
CA ILE A 93 3.12 3.84 -5.69
C ILE A 93 2.11 4.95 -5.36
N PRO A 94 2.50 6.24 -5.43
CA PRO A 94 1.56 7.35 -5.35
C PRO A 94 0.44 7.26 -6.40
N ASP A 95 -0.76 7.72 -6.06
CA ASP A 95 -1.97 7.63 -6.91
C ASP A 95 -1.89 8.41 -8.23
N ALA A 96 -0.82 9.16 -8.50
CA ALA A 96 -0.55 9.75 -9.82
C ALA A 96 -0.32 8.70 -10.93
N CYS A 97 -0.27 7.41 -10.56
CA CYS A 97 -0.17 6.25 -11.43
C CYS A 97 -1.46 5.43 -11.38
N GLN A 98 -2.47 5.76 -12.17
CA GLN A 98 -3.37 4.72 -12.66
C GLN A 98 -3.49 4.91 -14.16
N PHE A 99 -2.73 4.09 -14.89
CA PHE A 99 -2.91 3.97 -16.32
C PHE A 99 -4.36 3.53 -16.56
N GLU A 100 -5.18 4.43 -17.10
CA GLU A 100 -6.39 4.04 -17.80
C GLU A 100 -5.93 3.23 -19.01
N GLU A 101 -5.76 1.91 -18.85
CA GLU A 101 -5.74 1.00 -19.98
C GLU A 101 -7.13 1.10 -20.64
N TYR A 102 -7.31 2.07 -21.54
CA TYR A 102 -8.38 2.06 -22.52
C TYR A 102 -8.12 0.89 -23.47
N GLY A 103 -8.61 -0.27 -23.07
CA GLY A 103 -8.65 -1.48 -23.86
C GLY A 103 -9.95 -2.19 -23.58
N ASP A 104 -10.89 -2.00 -24.52
CA ASP A 104 -12.18 -2.64 -24.78
C ASP A 104 -12.90 -3.40 -23.65
N GLU A 105 -14.18 -3.04 -23.52
CA GLU A 105 -15.29 -3.75 -22.88
C GLU A 105 -14.98 -5.21 -22.51
N GLU A 106 -15.15 -5.57 -21.23
CA GLU A 106 -15.29 -6.98 -20.83
C GLU A 106 -16.34 -7.62 -21.76
N GLU A 107 -15.90 -8.62 -22.54
CA GLU A 107 -16.70 -9.30 -23.56
C GLU A 107 -18.05 -9.79 -22.99
N ASP A 108 -19.10 -9.00 -23.18
CA ASP A 108 -20.48 -9.47 -23.10
C ASP A 108 -20.79 -10.17 -24.42
N ARG A 109 -20.76 -11.51 -24.40
CA ARG A 109 -21.19 -12.33 -25.54
C ARG A 109 -22.69 -12.17 -25.72
N ASP A 110 -23.11 -11.17 -26.51
CA ASP A 110 -24.24 -11.22 -27.45
C ASP A 110 -24.62 -9.84 -27.99
N ARG A 111 -24.18 -9.48 -29.22
CA ARG A 111 -25.04 -9.07 -30.37
C ARG A 111 -24.28 -8.34 -31.48
N LYS A 112 -24.73 -8.62 -32.71
CA LYS A 112 -24.22 -8.17 -34.01
C LYS A 112 -24.51 -6.70 -34.36
N ILE A 113 -23.48 -6.03 -34.92
CA ILE A 113 -23.44 -5.13 -36.10
C ILE A 113 -24.37 -3.89 -36.10
N SER A 114 -23.80 -2.67 -36.03
CA SER A 114 -23.53 -1.83 -37.24
C SER A 114 -22.91 -0.46 -36.91
N SER A 115 -21.79 -0.17 -37.59
CA SER A 115 -21.38 1.12 -38.17
C SER A 115 -21.58 2.44 -37.41
N GLY A 116 -20.47 3.11 -37.11
CA GLY A 116 -20.45 4.55 -36.86
C GLY A 116 -19.07 5.06 -36.44
N LEU A 117 -18.24 5.42 -37.42
CA LEU A 117 -17.02 6.18 -37.20
C LEU A 117 -17.30 7.51 -36.48
N SER A 118 -16.25 8.02 -35.83
CA SER A 118 -15.97 9.40 -35.41
C SER A 118 -16.48 9.84 -34.02
N LYS A 119 -15.54 9.94 -33.07
CA LYS A 119 -14.84 11.20 -32.77
C LYS A 119 -13.64 10.93 -31.85
N ILE A 120 -12.48 11.37 -32.31
CA ILE A 120 -11.29 11.59 -31.48
C ILE A 120 -11.58 12.85 -30.65
N SER A 121 -11.50 12.77 -29.32
CA SER A 121 -11.54 13.93 -28.45
C SER A 121 -10.59 13.75 -27.25
N GLU A 122 -9.51 14.55 -27.27
CA GLU A 122 -8.92 15.27 -26.12
C GLU A 122 -8.70 14.50 -24.80
N THR A 123 -7.79 13.52 -24.76
CA THR A 123 -7.34 12.90 -23.48
C THR A 123 -5.82 12.84 -23.28
N GLY A 124 -5.00 13.26 -24.25
CA GLY A 124 -3.53 13.10 -24.18
C GLY A 124 -2.80 14.07 -23.24
N GLU A 125 -3.38 15.24 -22.95
CA GLU A 125 -2.73 16.26 -22.11
C GLU A 125 -2.80 15.92 -20.61
N GLU A 126 -3.90 15.30 -20.15
CA GLU A 126 -4.09 14.90 -18.75
C GLU A 126 -3.14 13.75 -18.38
N THR A 127 -3.03 12.73 -19.21
CA THR A 127 -2.12 11.58 -19.00
C THR A 127 -0.64 11.99 -18.95
N PHE A 128 -0.23 12.97 -19.76
CA PHE A 128 1.15 13.45 -19.78
C PHE A 128 1.47 14.30 -18.53
N SER A 129 0.51 15.10 -18.06
CA SER A 129 0.64 15.88 -16.82
C SER A 129 0.77 14.97 -15.59
N GLU A 130 -0.01 13.89 -15.54
CA GLU A 130 0.01 12.91 -14.45
C GLU A 130 1.34 12.15 -14.38
N LEU A 131 1.84 11.67 -15.53
CA LEU A 131 3.15 11.01 -15.61
C LEU A 131 4.30 11.93 -15.20
N SER A 132 4.23 13.21 -15.58
CA SER A 132 5.23 14.21 -15.16
C SER A 132 5.18 14.45 -13.64
N ASN A 133 3.99 14.56 -13.05
CA ASN A 133 3.83 14.75 -11.61
C ASN A 133 4.32 13.53 -10.83
N LEU A 134 3.99 12.32 -11.30
CA LEU A 134 4.47 11.08 -10.73
C LEU A 134 6.01 11.01 -10.76
N PHE A 135 6.61 11.31 -11.91
CA PHE A 135 8.06 11.28 -12.05
C PHE A 135 8.72 12.22 -11.02
N GLU A 136 8.18 13.42 -10.83
CA GLU A 136 8.68 14.36 -9.83
C GLU A 136 8.57 13.83 -8.40
N LEU A 137 7.54 13.03 -8.09
CA LEU A 137 7.40 12.38 -6.79
C LEU A 137 8.40 11.23 -6.60
N LEU A 138 8.71 10.48 -7.66
CA LEU A 138 9.57 9.29 -7.60
C LEU A 138 11.05 9.58 -7.85
N LYS A 139 11.44 10.79 -8.26
CA LYS A 139 12.80 11.11 -8.72
C LYS A 139 13.93 10.79 -7.74
N GLU A 140 13.63 10.83 -6.43
CA GLU A 140 14.58 10.52 -5.36
C GLU A 140 14.59 9.03 -5.02
N ASP A 141 13.69 8.25 -5.61
CA ASP A 141 13.60 6.81 -5.46
C ASP A 141 14.06 6.05 -6.71
N ILE A 142 14.71 6.73 -7.65
CA ILE A 142 15.24 6.13 -8.89
C ILE A 142 16.74 5.89 -8.76
N ASP A 143 17.17 4.63 -8.95
CA ASP A 143 18.57 4.25 -8.94
C ASP A 143 19.30 4.61 -10.25
N SER A 144 20.61 4.33 -10.30
CA SER A 144 21.46 4.62 -11.46
C SER A 144 21.15 3.77 -12.69
N GLU A 145 20.41 2.66 -12.54
CA GLU A 145 19.95 1.77 -13.60
C GLU A 145 18.54 2.16 -14.11
N GLY A 146 17.86 3.07 -13.42
CA GLY A 146 16.49 3.49 -13.74
C GLY A 146 15.41 2.62 -13.11
N ASN A 147 15.76 1.80 -12.11
CA ASN A 147 14.77 1.07 -11.32
C ASN A 147 14.13 2.01 -10.29
N ILE A 148 12.83 1.82 -10.04
CA ILE A 148 12.05 2.62 -9.10
C ILE A 148 11.94 1.88 -7.77
N HIS A 149 12.44 2.47 -6.69
CA HIS A 149 12.40 1.91 -5.36
C HIS A 149 11.09 2.29 -4.67
N THR A 150 10.41 1.32 -4.07
CA THR A 150 9.17 1.55 -3.31
C THR A 150 9.28 0.91 -1.93
N TYR A 151 8.56 1.47 -0.95
CA TYR A 151 8.68 1.06 0.45
C TYR A 151 7.37 0.42 0.91
N GLY A 152 7.29 -0.91 0.80
CA GLY A 152 6.11 -1.69 1.15
C GLY A 152 5.20 -2.00 -0.03
N TRP A 153 4.11 -2.68 0.30
CA TRP A 153 3.17 -3.27 -0.65
C TRP A 153 1.81 -2.61 -0.53
N MET A 154 1.10 -2.54 -1.64
CA MET A 154 -0.27 -2.07 -1.70
C MET A 154 -1.18 -3.16 -2.25
N LEU A 155 -2.36 -3.33 -1.63
CA LEU A 155 -3.42 -4.21 -2.13
C LEU A 155 -3.79 -3.83 -3.57
N ARG A 156 -3.82 -4.83 -4.48
CA ARG A 156 -4.20 -4.59 -5.86
C ARG A 156 -5.63 -4.05 -5.95
N ARG A 157 -5.84 -3.22 -6.96
CA ARG A 157 -7.13 -2.66 -7.33
C ARG A 157 -7.54 -3.20 -8.70
N LYS A 158 -8.84 -3.15 -8.97
CA LYS A 158 -9.41 -3.34 -10.31
C LYS A 158 -9.09 -2.12 -11.18
N ARG A 159 -9.35 -2.24 -12.48
CA ARG A 159 -9.19 -1.15 -13.45
C ARG A 159 -9.97 0.12 -13.08
N ASN A 160 -11.13 -0.02 -12.44
CA ASN A 160 -11.93 1.13 -11.97
C ASN A 160 -11.45 1.72 -10.63
N GLY A 161 -10.30 1.29 -10.11
CA GLY A 161 -9.73 1.73 -8.84
C GLY A 161 -10.33 1.07 -7.59
N ASP A 162 -11.37 0.24 -7.72
CA ASP A 162 -11.95 -0.47 -6.57
C ASP A 162 -11.02 -1.58 -6.06
N CYS A 163 -11.19 -1.97 -4.79
CA CYS A 163 -10.49 -3.11 -4.23
C CYS A 163 -10.71 -4.39 -5.05
N ILE A 164 -9.64 -5.15 -5.34
CA ILE A 164 -9.71 -6.42 -6.09
C ILE A 164 -10.59 -7.49 -5.42
N PHE A 165 -10.84 -7.36 -4.12
CA PHE A 165 -11.66 -8.30 -3.33
C PHE A 165 -13.11 -7.83 -3.09
N LEU A 166 -13.52 -6.70 -3.66
CA LEU A 166 -14.91 -6.22 -3.58
C LEU A 166 -15.80 -6.97 -4.58
N GLU A 167 -16.83 -7.66 -4.07
CA GLU A 167 -17.85 -8.32 -4.89
C GLU A 167 -18.86 -7.31 -5.43
N LYS A 168 -19.10 -7.33 -6.75
CA LYS A 168 -19.94 -6.35 -7.44
C LYS A 168 -21.42 -6.49 -7.05
N ASP A 169 -21.91 -7.71 -6.90
CA ASP A 169 -23.33 -7.98 -6.69
C ASP A 169 -23.76 -7.80 -5.24
N THR A 170 -22.85 -8.06 -4.29
CA THR A 170 -23.18 -8.08 -2.86
C THR A 170 -22.60 -6.90 -2.08
N ASN A 171 -21.69 -6.12 -2.68
CA ASN A 171 -20.90 -5.10 -2.00
C ASN A 171 -20.05 -5.63 -0.83
N ARG A 172 -19.86 -6.96 -0.74
CA ARG A 172 -19.11 -7.60 0.33
C ARG A 172 -17.67 -7.86 -0.10
N CYS A 173 -16.79 -7.96 0.91
CA CYS A 173 -15.43 -8.41 0.70
C CYS A 173 -15.40 -9.94 0.64
N ARG A 174 -14.89 -10.53 -0.45
CA ARG A 174 -14.80 -12.00 -0.59
C ARG A 174 -13.78 -12.66 0.35
N ILE A 175 -12.85 -11.87 0.88
CA ILE A 175 -11.83 -12.31 1.85
C ILE A 175 -12.13 -11.78 3.27
N TYR A 176 -13.40 -11.55 3.62
CA TYR A 176 -13.79 -10.97 4.91
C TYR A 176 -13.08 -11.59 6.14
N PRO A 177 -12.91 -12.92 6.23
CA PRO A 177 -12.24 -13.57 7.37
C PRO A 177 -10.74 -13.29 7.49
N VAL A 178 -10.07 -12.92 6.39
CA VAL A 178 -8.62 -12.67 6.33
C VAL A 178 -8.31 -11.26 5.80
N ARG A 179 -9.23 -10.31 6.06
CA ARG A 179 -9.02 -8.91 5.65
C ARG A 179 -7.72 -8.35 6.24
N PRO A 180 -7.03 -7.47 5.51
CA PRO A 180 -5.93 -6.70 6.06
C PRO A 180 -6.32 -6.03 7.38
N MET A 181 -5.35 -5.84 8.27
CA MET A 181 -5.56 -5.22 9.57
C MET A 181 -6.12 -3.81 9.42
N LEU A 182 -5.63 -3.04 8.44
CA LEU A 182 -6.16 -1.72 8.11
C LEU A 182 -7.67 -1.77 7.80
N CYS A 183 -8.12 -2.74 7.00
CA CYS A 183 -9.54 -2.92 6.70
C CYS A 183 -10.36 -3.44 7.90
N SER A 184 -9.72 -4.12 8.84
CA SER A 184 -10.35 -4.70 10.02
C SER A 184 -10.49 -3.71 11.17
N THR A 185 -9.62 -2.68 11.22
CA THR A 185 -9.63 -1.66 12.27
C THR A 185 -10.23 -0.32 11.82
N TYR A 186 -10.47 -0.14 10.51
CA TYR A 186 -11.12 1.06 9.98
C TYR A 186 -12.49 1.29 10.67
N PRO A 187 -12.82 2.52 11.08
CA PRO A 187 -12.16 3.80 10.72
C PRO A 187 -11.08 4.27 11.69
N PHE A 188 -10.69 3.45 12.67
CA PHE A 188 -9.73 3.86 13.70
C PHE A 188 -8.29 3.57 13.28
N TYR A 189 -7.40 4.48 13.66
CA TYR A 189 -5.95 4.32 13.51
C TYR A 189 -5.21 4.95 14.70
N ILE A 190 -3.98 4.49 14.96
CA ILE A 190 -3.10 5.09 15.96
C ILE A 190 -1.93 5.72 15.21
N GLU A 191 -1.61 6.96 15.55
CA GLU A 191 -0.44 7.67 15.04
C GLU A 191 0.20 8.47 16.18
N GLY A 192 1.53 8.41 16.31
CA GLY A 192 2.23 9.11 17.39
C GLY A 192 1.64 8.82 18.77
N LEU A 193 1.30 7.54 19.03
CA LEU A 193 0.73 7.04 20.28
C LEU A 193 -0.66 7.58 20.63
N LYS A 194 -1.40 8.14 19.66
CA LYS A 194 -2.75 8.68 19.87
C LYS A 194 -3.76 8.04 18.94
N LEU A 195 -4.98 7.87 19.44
CA LEU A 195 -6.11 7.37 18.67
C LEU A 195 -6.68 8.48 17.77
N TYR A 196 -6.96 8.12 16.53
CA TYR A 196 -7.63 8.96 15.55
C TYR A 196 -8.70 8.17 14.81
N THR A 197 -9.51 8.91 14.04
CA THR A 197 -10.59 8.36 13.22
C THR A 197 -10.57 8.98 11.83
N CYS A 198 -10.74 8.14 10.82
CA CYS A 198 -11.04 8.54 9.46
C CYS A 198 -12.54 8.76 9.28
N GLU A 199 -12.93 9.43 8.20
CA GLU A 199 -14.33 9.62 7.84
C GLU A 199 -14.98 8.27 7.48
N CYS A 200 -16.15 7.98 8.06
CA CYS A 200 -17.03 6.87 7.67
C CYS A 200 -18.48 7.29 7.89
N GLU A 201 -19.12 7.76 6.82
CA GLU A 201 -20.46 8.37 6.86
C GLU A 201 -21.56 7.42 7.38
N GLU A 202 -21.42 6.12 7.12
CA GLU A 202 -22.47 5.13 7.41
C GLU A 202 -22.36 4.53 8.80
N GLY A 203 -21.17 4.55 9.42
CA GLY A 203 -20.90 3.74 10.60
C GLY A 203 -20.48 4.51 11.84
N LEU A 204 -19.90 5.71 11.71
CA LEU A 204 -19.49 6.49 12.88
C LEU A 204 -20.69 7.03 13.65
N GLY A 205 -20.59 7.02 14.97
CA GLY A 205 -21.66 7.45 15.88
C GLY A 205 -22.68 6.36 16.21
N ASP A 206 -22.66 5.21 15.52
CA ASP A 206 -23.46 4.06 15.87
C ASP A 206 -22.99 3.41 17.18
N HIS A 207 -23.91 2.75 17.89
CA HIS A 207 -23.57 2.08 19.15
C HIS A 207 -22.62 0.90 18.92
N ILE A 208 -21.54 0.86 19.69
CA ILE A 208 -20.63 -0.28 19.84
C ILE A 208 -20.63 -0.72 21.30
N SER A 209 -20.67 -2.03 21.56
CA SER A 209 -20.61 -2.52 22.94
C SER A 209 -19.21 -2.38 23.53
N ALA A 210 -19.11 -2.32 24.86
CA ALA A 210 -17.81 -2.33 25.57
C ALA A 210 -16.94 -3.55 25.23
N GLU A 211 -17.55 -4.70 24.95
CA GLU A 211 -16.81 -5.90 24.54
C GLU A 211 -16.23 -5.76 23.12
N GLU A 212 -17.03 -5.23 22.19
CA GLU A 212 -16.58 -5.01 20.80
C GLU A 212 -15.57 -3.87 20.70
N SER A 213 -15.73 -2.81 21.49
CA SER A 213 -14.78 -1.70 21.54
C SER A 213 -13.42 -2.18 22.07
N LEU A 214 -13.40 -3.07 23.07
CA LEU A 214 -12.17 -3.68 23.58
C LEU A 214 -11.50 -4.55 22.53
N LYS A 215 -12.25 -5.44 21.86
CA LYS A 215 -11.72 -6.27 20.76
C LYS A 215 -11.14 -5.42 19.63
N LEU A 216 -11.80 -4.32 19.27
CA LEU A 216 -11.34 -3.39 18.25
C LEU A 216 -10.07 -2.65 18.71
N ALA A 217 -10.02 -2.20 19.96
CA ALA A 217 -8.86 -1.55 20.56
C ALA A 217 -7.62 -2.47 20.58
N GLU A 218 -7.78 -3.73 21.01
CA GLU A 218 -6.71 -4.73 21.03
C GLU A 218 -6.19 -5.02 19.61
N THR A 219 -7.11 -5.19 18.65
CA THR A 219 -6.78 -5.41 17.24
C THR A 219 -6.05 -4.21 16.65
N LEU A 220 -6.51 -3.00 16.97
CA LEU A 220 -5.91 -1.74 16.52
C LEU A 220 -4.51 -1.51 17.11
N LEU A 221 -4.34 -1.76 18.41
CA LEU A 221 -3.04 -1.65 19.06
C LEU A 221 -2.05 -2.69 18.49
N SER A 222 -2.53 -3.92 18.29
CA SER A 222 -1.74 -4.99 17.65
C SER A 222 -1.32 -4.60 16.23
N ARG A 223 -2.23 -4.04 15.43
CA ARG A 223 -1.94 -3.51 14.10
C ARG A 223 -0.83 -2.46 14.16
N TYR A 224 -0.98 -1.44 15.00
CA TYR A 224 -0.04 -0.34 15.11
C TYR A 224 1.37 -0.81 15.50
N ILE A 225 1.48 -1.71 16.48
CA ILE A 225 2.77 -2.29 16.89
C ILE A 225 3.40 -3.09 15.74
N LEU A 226 2.61 -3.91 15.03
CA LEU A 226 3.12 -4.71 13.91
C LEU A 226 3.59 -3.83 12.74
N GLU A 227 2.87 -2.76 12.41
CA GLU A 227 3.27 -1.81 11.37
C GLU A 227 4.58 -1.08 11.74
N LEU A 228 4.74 -0.68 13.01
CA LEU A 228 5.99 -0.10 13.50
C LEU A 228 7.16 -1.09 13.46
N GLU A 229 6.94 -2.34 13.87
CA GLU A 229 7.94 -3.41 13.82
C GLU A 229 8.36 -3.76 12.38
N ASP A 230 7.39 -3.78 11.45
CA ASP A 230 7.64 -4.02 10.03
C ASP A 230 8.50 -2.89 9.43
N THR A 231 8.14 -1.64 9.73
CA THR A 231 8.89 -0.44 9.34
C THR A 231 10.30 -0.46 9.91
N LEU A 232 10.45 -0.81 11.20
CA LEU A 232 11.75 -0.93 11.85
C LEU A 232 12.61 -2.00 11.17
N ALA A 233 12.05 -3.19 10.90
CA ALA A 233 12.77 -4.27 10.23
C ALA A 233 13.21 -3.88 8.81
N MET A 234 12.37 -3.15 8.08
CA MET A 234 12.73 -2.57 6.79
C MET A 234 13.90 -1.59 6.93
N TYR A 235 13.84 -0.64 7.87
CA TYR A 235 14.91 0.34 8.09
C TYR A 235 16.23 -0.30 8.54
N GLU A 236 16.18 -1.36 9.35
CA GLU A 236 17.38 -2.11 9.75
C GLU A 236 18.03 -2.83 8.56
N LYS A 237 17.25 -3.27 7.58
CA LYS A 237 17.73 -3.93 6.36
C LYS A 237 18.05 -2.98 5.20
N TYR A 238 17.47 -1.79 5.18
CA TYR A 238 17.56 -0.86 4.06
C TYR A 238 19.01 -0.43 3.78
N GLU A 239 19.47 -0.64 2.56
CA GLU A 239 20.75 -0.13 2.08
C GLU A 239 20.46 0.96 1.05
N ASP A 240 21.15 2.09 1.18
CA ASP A 240 20.97 3.19 0.24
C ASP A 240 21.59 2.85 -1.11
N PHE A 241 21.10 3.50 -2.17
CA PHE A 241 21.46 3.19 -3.54
C PHE A 241 21.94 4.44 -4.28
N GLU A 242 22.80 4.22 -5.28
CA GLU A 242 23.34 5.30 -6.09
C GLU A 242 22.29 5.83 -7.05
N ARG A 243 22.16 7.16 -7.11
CA ARG A 243 21.24 7.88 -7.99
C ARG A 243 22.04 8.58 -9.06
N SER A 244 21.54 8.59 -10.29
CA SER A 244 22.20 9.30 -11.39
C SER A 244 21.19 9.99 -12.31
N GLU A 245 21.63 11.05 -12.99
CA GLU A 245 20.82 11.73 -14.00
C GLU A 245 20.45 10.79 -15.16
N LYS A 246 21.37 9.91 -15.54
CA LYS A 246 21.12 8.86 -16.54
C LYS A 246 20.03 7.88 -16.09
N GLY A 247 20.05 7.44 -14.84
CA GLY A 247 19.03 6.54 -14.28
C GLY A 247 17.64 7.18 -14.31
N ARG A 248 17.56 8.46 -13.95
CA ARG A 248 16.34 9.27 -14.05
C ARG A 248 15.80 9.36 -15.49
N GLU A 249 16.66 9.54 -16.47
CA GLU A 249 16.27 9.55 -17.89
C GLU A 249 15.76 8.19 -18.36
N ILE A 250 16.40 7.10 -17.95
CA ILE A 250 15.94 5.73 -18.23
C ILE A 250 14.55 5.50 -17.64
N ALA A 251 14.37 5.81 -16.35
CA ALA A 251 13.10 5.62 -15.66
C ALA A 251 11.96 6.44 -16.30
N ARG A 252 12.22 7.68 -16.71
CA ARG A 252 11.23 8.50 -17.43
C ARG A 252 10.74 7.81 -18.70
N ASN A 253 11.68 7.35 -19.54
CA ASN A 253 11.35 6.66 -20.78
C ASN A 253 10.63 5.31 -20.53
N SER A 254 10.96 4.61 -19.45
CA SER A 254 10.30 3.36 -19.07
C SER A 254 8.89 3.58 -18.53
N LEU A 255 8.66 4.65 -17.78
CA LEU A 255 7.33 5.04 -17.28
C LEU A 255 6.39 5.35 -18.44
N GLU A 256 6.85 6.11 -19.43
CA GLU A 256 6.06 6.41 -20.65
C GLU A 256 5.69 5.15 -21.46
N LYS A 257 6.49 4.08 -21.34
CA LYS A 257 6.28 2.81 -22.05
C LYS A 257 5.56 1.76 -21.22
N GLY A 258 5.33 2.02 -19.93
CA GLY A 258 4.79 1.04 -18.99
C GLY A 258 5.69 -0.19 -18.81
N THR A 259 7.02 -0.04 -18.91
CA THR A 259 7.98 -1.15 -18.79
C THR A 259 8.93 -0.94 -17.60
N CYS A 260 8.36 -0.64 -16.44
CA CYS A 260 9.11 -0.22 -15.27
C CYS A 260 9.57 -1.41 -14.44
N ILE A 261 10.77 -1.26 -13.87
CA ILE A 261 11.28 -2.20 -12.89
C ILE A 261 11.10 -1.58 -11.51
N TYR A 262 10.35 -2.25 -10.64
CA TYR A 262 10.14 -1.83 -9.27
C TYR A 262 10.99 -2.67 -8.31
N ILE A 263 11.65 -2.00 -7.38
CA ILE A 263 12.43 -2.59 -6.29
C ILE A 263 11.66 -2.33 -5.00
N VAL A 264 10.90 -3.33 -4.55
CA VAL A 264 10.07 -3.22 -3.35
C VAL A 264 10.90 -3.59 -2.12
N HIS A 265 11.06 -2.63 -1.20
CA HIS A 265 11.68 -2.82 0.10
C HIS A 265 10.59 -3.14 1.13
N ASP A 266 10.76 -4.25 1.85
CA ASP A 266 9.87 -4.64 2.95
C ASP A 266 10.66 -5.23 4.13
N SER A 267 9.96 -5.63 5.20
CA SER A 267 10.58 -6.24 6.36
C SER A 267 11.25 -7.59 6.09
N LYS A 268 10.98 -8.26 4.96
CA LYS A 268 11.64 -9.51 4.55
C LYS A 268 12.88 -9.23 3.71
N GLY A 269 12.90 -8.17 2.92
CA GLY A 269 14.07 -7.71 2.18
C GLY A 269 13.67 -6.95 0.91
N ILE A 270 14.33 -7.28 -0.20
CA ILE A 270 14.09 -6.64 -1.49
C ILE A 270 13.41 -7.63 -2.45
N THR A 271 12.34 -7.20 -3.10
CA THR A 271 11.69 -7.91 -4.20
C THR A 271 11.77 -7.10 -5.48
N LYS A 272 12.30 -7.69 -6.55
CA LYS A 272 12.32 -7.08 -7.89
C LYS A 272 11.06 -7.50 -8.66
N ILE A 273 10.32 -6.52 -9.16
CA ILE A 273 9.12 -6.70 -9.99
C ILE A 273 9.40 -6.07 -11.34
N ILE A 274 8.97 -6.77 -12.40
CA ILE A 274 9.00 -6.28 -13.77
C ILE A 274 7.54 -6.11 -14.14
N ASP A 275 7.14 -4.85 -14.36
CA ASP A 275 5.81 -4.47 -14.84
C ASP A 275 5.95 -4.03 -16.30
#